data_AF-A0A939QB23-F1
#
_entry.id   AF-A0A939QB23-F1
#
_cell.length_a   1.000
_cell.length_b   1.000
_cell.length_c   1.000
_cell.angle_alpha   90.00
_cell.angle_beta   90.00
_cell.angle_gamma   90.00
#
_symmetry.space_group_name_H-M   'P 1'
#
loop_
_entity.id
_entity.type
_entity.pdbx_description
1 polymer ?
#
loop_
_entity_poly.entity_id
_entity_poly.type
_entity_poly.pdbx_seq_one_letter_code
_entity_poly.pdbx_strand_id
1 'polypeptide(L)'
;MVRPIRPRDDFRAALHIRRELRKLRPDLVSTHSSKAGLLGRIAARSLGLPAIFTAHGWAFTEGVPDRQRRLYVHVERIAARLCDRIITVSNYDKKLALQHRIAPVSKVVCIHNGMPDIPSQGMARPEIDPPRIVMVAIHSVRRRHLPTSAKRLLFCVSSISQLRRLANPLSEIFQTLS
;
A
#
# COMPACT_ATOMS: atom_id res chain seq x y z
N MET A 1 13.70 -0.55 -5.02
CA MET A 1 14.84 -1.07 -4.23
C MET A 1 14.56 -2.54 -3.88
N VAL A 2 14.98 -3.48 -4.72
CA VAL A 2 14.83 -4.92 -4.44
C VAL A 2 15.90 -5.29 -3.43
N ARG A 3 15.54 -5.37 -2.15
CA ARG A 3 16.45 -5.88 -1.12
C ARG A 3 16.48 -7.41 -1.22
N PRO A 4 17.66 -8.05 -1.16
CA PRO A 4 17.74 -9.51 -1.13
C PRO A 4 16.87 -10.05 0.01
N ILE A 5 16.19 -11.17 -0.24
CA ILE A 5 15.43 -11.88 0.77
C ILE A 5 16.46 -12.51 1.70
N ARG A 6 16.48 -12.09 2.97
CA ARG A 6 17.41 -12.58 3.99
C ARG A 6 16.53 -13.04 5.15
N PRO A 7 16.15 -14.33 5.18
CA PRO A 7 15.14 -14.83 6.11
C PRO A 7 15.42 -14.49 7.58
N ARG A 8 16.69 -14.55 8.00
CA ARG A 8 17.10 -14.19 9.38
C ARG A 8 16.90 -12.71 9.69
N ASP A 9 17.29 -11.83 8.78
CA ASP A 9 17.16 -10.38 8.95
C ASP A 9 15.69 -9.96 8.87
N ASP A 10 14.93 -10.59 7.99
CA ASP A 10 13.50 -10.36 7.80
C ASP A 10 12.69 -10.83 9.03
N PHE A 11 13.08 -11.95 9.65
CA PHE A 11 12.51 -12.41 10.90
C PHE A 11 12.82 -11.44 12.06
N ARG A 12 14.07 -10.99 12.19
CA ARG A 12 14.44 -9.95 13.18
C ARG A 12 13.65 -8.66 12.97
N ALA A 13 13.46 -8.25 11.71
CA ALA A 13 12.65 -7.08 11.37
C ALA A 13 11.18 -7.27 11.78
N ALA A 14 10.57 -8.43 11.51
CA ALA A 14 9.21 -8.72 11.94
C ALA A 14 9.06 -8.69 13.47
N LEU A 15 10.01 -9.27 14.21
CA LEU A 15 10.02 -9.21 15.67
C LEU A 15 10.14 -7.78 16.19
N HIS A 16 10.97 -6.96 15.55
CA HIS A 16 11.12 -5.56 15.90
C HIS A 16 9.83 -4.78 15.64
N ILE A 17 9.23 -4.93 14.47
CA ILE A 17 7.93 -4.30 14.13
C ILE A 17 6.87 -4.71 15.15
N ARG A 18 6.77 -6.00 15.48
CA ARG A 18 5.82 -6.50 16.49
C ARG A 18 6.05 -5.88 17.87
N ARG A 19 7.30 -5.75 18.31
CA ARG A 19 7.63 -5.11 19.60
C ARG A 19 7.17 -3.66 19.62
N GLU A 20 7.41 -2.91 18.54
CA GLU A 20 7.00 -1.51 18.44
C GLU A 20 5.48 -1.36 18.35
N LEU A 21 4.79 -2.19 17.55
CA LEU A 21 3.32 -2.19 17.46
C LEU A 21 2.67 -2.50 18.83
N ARG A 22 3.25 -3.41 19.61
CA ARG A 22 2.75 -3.72 20.96
C ARG A 22 2.88 -2.55 21.93
N LYS A 23 3.96 -1.77 21.83
CA LYS A 23 4.17 -0.57 22.66
C LYS A 23 3.24 0.56 22.24
N LEU A 24 3.13 0.80 20.94
CA LEU A 24 2.34 1.88 20.37
C LEU A 24 0.83 1.64 20.51
N ARG A 25 0.39 0.37 20.43
CA ARG A 25 -1.03 -0.04 20.43
C ARG A 25 -1.89 0.78 19.44
N PRO A 26 -1.55 0.81 18.15
CA PRO A 26 -2.33 1.58 17.18
C PRO A 26 -3.69 0.94 16.93
N ASP A 27 -4.70 1.76 16.67
CA ASP A 27 -6.03 1.28 16.26
C ASP A 27 -6.02 0.63 14.86
N LEU A 28 -5.06 1.02 14.01
CA LEU A 28 -4.93 0.54 12.64
C LEU A 28 -3.47 0.56 12.16
N VAL A 29 -3.07 -0.49 11.45
CA VAL A 29 -1.76 -0.58 10.80
C VAL A 29 -1.91 -0.42 9.28
N SER A 30 -1.37 0.67 8.72
CA SER A 30 -1.27 0.82 7.27
C SER A 30 0.10 0.38 6.76
N THR A 31 0.10 -0.38 5.67
CA THR A 31 1.32 -0.90 5.06
C THR A 31 1.38 -0.59 3.57
N HIS A 32 2.59 -0.26 3.12
CA HIS A 32 2.92 0.01 1.73
C HIS A 32 4.17 -0.84 1.39
N SER A 33 4.36 -1.23 0.13
CA SER A 33 5.43 -2.14 -0.35
C SER A 33 5.22 -3.63 -0.05
N SER A 34 5.60 -4.51 -0.99
CA SER A 34 5.39 -5.96 -0.87
C SER A 34 6.11 -6.59 0.33
N LYS A 35 7.43 -6.40 0.46
CA LYS A 35 8.24 -7.05 1.52
C LYS A 35 7.97 -6.46 2.91
N ALA A 36 8.12 -5.15 3.06
CA ALA A 36 7.87 -4.48 4.34
C ALA A 36 6.40 -4.58 4.76
N GLY A 37 5.48 -4.50 3.79
CA GLY A 37 4.05 -4.64 4.06
C GLY A 37 3.65 -6.08 4.41
N LEU A 38 4.31 -7.11 3.87
CA LEU A 38 4.09 -8.48 4.34
C LEU A 38 4.51 -8.63 5.81
N LEU A 39 5.72 -8.18 6.19
CA LEU A 39 6.19 -8.27 7.58
C LEU A 39 5.32 -7.45 8.54
N GLY A 40 4.89 -6.26 8.14
CA GLY A 40 3.97 -5.41 8.91
C GLY A 40 2.62 -6.07 9.13
N ARG A 41 2.03 -6.66 8.08
CA ARG A 41 0.78 -7.42 8.18
C ARG A 41 0.89 -8.65 9.08
N ILE A 42 1.98 -9.41 8.97
CA ILE A 42 2.25 -10.55 9.88
C ILE A 42 2.30 -10.08 11.33
N ALA A 43 3.04 -8.99 11.60
CA ALA A 43 3.18 -8.45 12.94
C ALA A 43 1.84 -7.94 13.49
N ALA A 44 1.06 -7.21 12.70
CA ALA A 44 -0.28 -6.72 13.08
C ALA A 44 -1.24 -7.88 13.39
N ARG A 45 -1.33 -8.87 12.49
CA ARG A 45 -2.12 -10.09 12.67
C ARG A 45 -1.77 -10.83 13.96
N SER A 46 -0.47 -10.94 14.27
CA SER A 46 0.01 -11.62 15.49
C SER A 46 -0.35 -10.90 16.80
N LEU A 47 -0.81 -9.66 16.71
CA LEU A 47 -1.23 -8.83 17.84
C LEU A 47 -2.75 -8.57 17.83
N GLY A 48 -3.49 -9.13 16.88
CA GLY A 48 -4.92 -8.87 16.72
C GLY A 48 -5.24 -7.43 16.26
N LEU A 49 -4.27 -6.73 15.68
CA LEU A 49 -4.45 -5.34 15.22
C LEU A 49 -5.04 -5.32 13.81
N PRO A 50 -6.04 -4.45 13.53
CA PRO A 50 -6.52 -4.23 12.18
C PRO A 50 -5.40 -3.75 11.25
N ALA A 51 -5.40 -4.21 10.01
CA ALA A 51 -4.36 -3.85 9.03
C ALA A 51 -4.92 -3.57 7.64
N ILE A 52 -4.42 -2.53 6.98
CA ILE A 52 -4.65 -2.24 5.57
C ILE A 52 -3.35 -2.31 4.77
N PHE A 53 -3.48 -2.68 3.50
CA PHE A 53 -2.37 -2.70 2.56
C PHE A 53 -2.69 -1.87 1.32
N THR A 54 -1.82 -0.93 0.98
CA THR A 54 -1.95 -0.16 -0.26
C THR A 54 -0.99 -0.71 -1.32
N ALA A 55 -1.58 -1.19 -2.42
CA ALA A 55 -0.86 -1.67 -3.59
C ALA A 55 -0.52 -0.50 -4.52
N HIS A 56 0.77 -0.34 -4.81
CA HIS A 56 1.31 0.62 -5.78
C HIS A 56 1.78 -0.11 -7.06
N GLY A 57 0.90 -0.96 -7.60
CA GLY A 57 1.24 -1.92 -8.63
C GLY A 57 1.53 -3.33 -8.09
N TRP A 58 1.31 -4.32 -8.94
CA TRP A 58 1.44 -5.73 -8.60
C TRP A 58 2.68 -6.36 -9.24
N ALA A 59 3.30 -7.33 -8.56
CA ALA A 59 4.44 -8.08 -9.11
C ALA A 59 4.03 -9.09 -10.22
N PHE A 60 2.74 -9.16 -10.55
CA PHE A 60 2.17 -10.09 -11.54
C PHE A 60 1.56 -9.37 -12.76
N THR A 61 2.02 -8.15 -13.04
CA THR A 61 1.60 -7.35 -14.21
C THR A 61 1.97 -8.00 -15.55
N GLU A 62 1.47 -7.41 -16.62
CA GLU A 62 1.80 -7.77 -18.00
C GLU A 62 3.32 -7.69 -18.26
N GLY A 63 3.88 -8.67 -18.96
CA GLY A 63 5.33 -8.79 -19.21
C GLY A 63 6.10 -9.71 -18.26
N VAL A 64 5.51 -10.18 -17.16
CA VAL A 64 6.14 -11.18 -16.26
C VAL A 64 5.93 -12.60 -16.80
N PRO A 65 6.97 -13.46 -16.86
CA PRO A 65 6.83 -14.85 -17.28
C PRO A 65 5.77 -15.60 -16.46
N ASP A 66 4.95 -16.43 -17.10
CA ASP A 66 3.77 -17.04 -16.47
C ASP A 66 4.08 -17.86 -15.20
N ARG A 67 5.23 -18.54 -15.17
CA ARG A 67 5.68 -19.29 -13.98
C ARG A 67 5.92 -18.36 -12.78
N GLN A 68 6.60 -17.23 -13.02
CA GLN A 68 6.87 -16.24 -11.98
C GLN A 68 5.58 -15.51 -11.58
N ARG A 69 4.74 -15.18 -12.55
CA ARG A 69 3.43 -14.58 -12.32
C ARG A 69 2.58 -15.42 -11.36
N ARG A 70 2.47 -16.73 -11.61
CA ARG A 70 1.73 -17.64 -10.73
C ARG A 70 2.28 -17.62 -9.31
N LEU A 71 3.60 -17.70 -9.15
CA LEU A 71 4.23 -17.62 -7.83
C LEU A 71 3.87 -16.32 -7.09
N TYR A 72 3.98 -15.17 -7.76
CA TYR A 72 3.62 -13.88 -7.17
C TYR A 72 2.14 -13.80 -6.80
N VAL A 73 1.24 -14.29 -7.66
CA VAL A 73 -0.20 -14.37 -7.37
C VAL A 73 -0.45 -15.24 -6.12
N HIS A 74 0.22 -16.38 -5.99
CA HIS A 74 0.07 -17.24 -4.81
C HIS A 74 0.55 -16.55 -3.54
N VAL A 75 1.72 -15.91 -3.58
CA VAL A 75 2.27 -15.16 -2.43
C VAL A 75 1.33 -14.01 -2.05
N GLU A 76 0.85 -13.23 -3.01
CA GLU A 76 -0.05 -12.10 -2.75
C GLU A 76 -1.42 -12.55 -2.24
N ARG A 77 -1.96 -13.68 -2.70
CA ARG A 77 -3.19 -14.27 -2.14
C ARG A 77 -3.03 -14.64 -0.66
N ILE A 78 -1.91 -15.24 -0.28
CA ILE A 78 -1.62 -15.57 1.11
C ILE A 78 -1.47 -14.27 1.92
N ALA A 79 -0.72 -13.31 1.39
CA ALA A 79 -0.50 -12.03 2.02
C ALA A 79 -1.80 -11.21 2.19
N ALA A 80 -2.74 -11.32 1.24
CA ALA A 80 -4.04 -10.69 1.29
C ALA A 80 -4.89 -11.17 2.48
N ARG A 81 -4.66 -12.37 3.02
CA ARG A 81 -5.34 -12.87 4.22
C ARG A 81 -4.84 -12.22 5.52
N LEU A 82 -3.72 -11.51 5.46
CA LEU A 82 -3.06 -10.90 6.62
C LEU A 82 -3.44 -9.42 6.85
N CYS A 83 -4.35 -8.88 6.05
CA CYS A 83 -4.93 -7.54 6.21
C CYS A 83 -6.46 -7.63 6.13
N ASP A 84 -7.16 -6.58 6.53
CA ASP A 84 -8.62 -6.46 6.49
C ASP A 84 -9.11 -5.83 5.19
N ARG A 85 -8.34 -4.91 4.62
CA ARG A 85 -8.61 -4.26 3.31
C ARG A 85 -7.34 -4.08 2.49
N ILE A 86 -7.52 -4.09 1.17
CA ILE A 86 -6.51 -3.77 0.16
C ILE A 86 -6.97 -2.51 -0.56
N ILE A 87 -6.12 -1.48 -0.56
CA ILE A 87 -6.32 -0.25 -1.30
C ILE A 87 -5.49 -0.31 -2.58
N THR A 88 -6.11 -0.12 -3.74
CA THR A 88 -5.41 0.01 -5.02
C THR A 88 -5.41 1.47 -5.47
N VAL A 89 -4.30 1.93 -6.03
CA VAL A 89 -4.17 3.34 -6.47
C VAL A 89 -4.66 3.62 -7.88
N SER A 90 -5.09 2.58 -8.60
CA SER A 90 -5.64 2.68 -9.95
C SER A 90 -6.75 1.64 -10.17
N ASN A 91 -7.68 1.93 -11.08
CA ASN A 91 -8.69 0.97 -11.50
C ASN A 91 -8.06 -0.24 -12.21
N TYR A 92 -6.92 -0.05 -12.88
CA TYR A 92 -6.15 -1.13 -13.48
C TYR A 92 -5.68 -2.13 -12.42
N ASP A 93 -5.08 -1.65 -11.33
CA ASP A 93 -4.62 -2.51 -10.23
C ASP A 93 -5.78 -3.23 -9.54
N LYS A 94 -6.94 -2.57 -9.40
CA LYS A 94 -8.16 -3.21 -8.89
C LYS A 94 -8.59 -4.35 -9.81
N LYS A 95 -8.69 -4.10 -11.11
CA LYS A 95 -9.07 -5.10 -12.11
C LYS A 95 -8.12 -6.29 -12.08
N LEU A 96 -6.82 -6.04 -12.04
CA LEU A 96 -5.80 -7.09 -12.00
C LEU A 96 -5.90 -7.94 -10.72
N ALA A 97 -6.14 -7.31 -9.56
CA ALA A 97 -6.37 -8.00 -8.30
C ALA A 97 -7.61 -8.92 -8.34
N LEU A 98 -8.69 -8.47 -8.98
CA LEU A 98 -9.93 -9.25 -9.12
C LEU A 98 -9.77 -10.40 -10.13
N GLN A 99 -9.17 -10.14 -11.29
CA GLN A 99 -8.89 -11.14 -12.32
C GLN A 99 -8.04 -12.29 -11.77
N HIS A 100 -6.99 -11.97 -11.01
CA HIS A 100 -6.15 -12.96 -10.36
C HIS A 100 -6.69 -13.45 -9.00
N ARG A 101 -7.93 -13.08 -8.62
CA ARG A 101 -8.58 -13.52 -7.37
C ARG A 101 -7.66 -13.37 -6.15
N ILE A 102 -7.00 -12.22 -6.03
CA ILE A 102 -6.08 -11.94 -4.92
C ILE A 102 -6.84 -11.88 -3.59
N ALA A 103 -8.02 -11.26 -3.62
CA ALA A 103 -8.93 -11.13 -2.49
C ALA A 103 -10.38 -11.03 -2.98
N PRO A 104 -11.37 -11.28 -2.10
CA PRO A 104 -12.78 -11.01 -2.41
C PRO A 104 -13.01 -9.54 -2.79
N VAL A 105 -14.01 -9.26 -3.63
CA VAL A 105 -14.34 -7.90 -4.08
C VAL A 105 -14.57 -6.95 -2.91
N SER A 106 -15.24 -7.41 -1.86
CA SER A 106 -15.51 -6.65 -0.63
C SER A 106 -14.25 -6.19 0.12
N LYS A 107 -13.10 -6.80 -0.18
CA LYS A 107 -11.82 -6.49 0.45
C LYS A 107 -10.99 -5.47 -0.34
N VAL A 108 -11.28 -5.26 -1.62
CA VAL A 108 -10.46 -4.45 -2.54
C VAL A 108 -11.16 -3.13 -2.85
N VAL A 109 -10.56 -2.03 -2.41
CA VAL A 109 -11.07 -0.66 -2.61
C VAL A 109 -10.09 0.10 -3.49
N CYS A 110 -10.58 0.83 -4.49
CA CYS A 110 -9.73 1.70 -5.30
C CYS A 110 -9.81 3.13 -4.77
N ILE A 111 -8.67 3.71 -4.44
CA ILE A 111 -8.53 5.11 -4.05
C ILE A 111 -7.42 5.69 -4.92
N HIS A 112 -7.76 6.52 -5.89
CA HIS A 112 -6.79 7.12 -6.80
C HIS A 112 -5.87 8.08 -6.04
N ASN A 113 -4.60 8.12 -6.44
CA ASN A 113 -3.70 9.15 -5.94
C ASN A 113 -4.22 10.52 -6.38
N GLY A 114 -4.34 11.46 -5.44
CA GLY A 114 -4.70 12.84 -5.73
C GLY A 114 -3.45 13.73 -5.80
N MET A 115 -3.40 14.59 -6.80
CA MET A 115 -2.52 15.77 -6.83
C MET A 115 -3.43 17.00 -6.75
N PRO A 116 -3.13 18.03 -5.95
CA PRO A 116 -3.87 19.28 -6.02
C PRO A 116 -3.83 19.86 -7.44
N ASP A 117 -4.95 20.44 -7.86
CA ASP A 117 -5.03 21.11 -9.15
C ASP A 117 -4.00 22.23 -9.24
N ILE A 118 -3.35 22.30 -10.39
CA ILE A 118 -2.44 23.40 -10.70
C ILE A 118 -3.23 24.58 -11.27
N PRO A 119 -2.81 25.83 -11.01
CA PRO A 119 -3.43 27.00 -11.62
C PRO A 119 -3.45 26.88 -13.15
N SER A 120 -4.45 27.50 -13.78
CA SER A 120 -4.64 27.45 -15.24
C SER A 120 -3.45 27.96 -16.05
N GLN A 121 -2.56 28.77 -15.46
CA GLN A 121 -1.31 29.20 -16.10
C GLN A 121 -0.26 28.09 -16.19
N GLY A 122 -0.32 27.07 -15.33
CA GLY A 122 0.61 25.93 -15.32
C GLY A 122 0.11 24.71 -16.12
N MET A 123 -1.12 24.74 -16.65
CA MET A 123 -1.68 23.65 -17.44
C MET A 123 -1.13 23.70 -18.87
N ALA A 124 -0.65 22.56 -19.37
CA ALA A 124 -0.28 22.42 -20.77
C ALA A 124 -1.52 22.56 -21.67
N ARG A 125 -1.38 23.28 -22.79
CA ARG A 125 -2.43 23.47 -23.81
C ARG A 125 -1.97 22.82 -25.12
N PRO A 126 -2.11 21.49 -25.25
CA PRO A 126 -1.62 20.75 -26.41
C PRO A 126 -2.26 21.20 -27.74
N GLU A 127 -3.44 21.84 -27.66
CA GLU A 127 -4.12 22.46 -28.81
C GLU A 127 -3.36 23.68 -29.39
N ILE A 128 -2.53 24.36 -28.58
CA ILE A 128 -1.88 25.64 -28.92
C ILE A 128 -0.36 25.47 -29.04
N ASP A 129 0.26 24.67 -28.17
CA ASP A 129 1.71 24.45 -28.14
C ASP A 129 1.98 22.96 -27.82
N PRO A 130 2.88 22.27 -28.54
CA PRO A 130 3.26 20.89 -28.22
C PRO A 130 3.66 20.73 -26.74
N PRO A 131 3.12 19.70 -26.04
CA PRO A 131 3.37 19.54 -24.62
C PRO A 131 4.84 19.24 -24.33
N ARG A 132 5.47 20.10 -23.51
CA ARG A 132 6.80 19.87 -22.98
C ARG A 132 6.74 18.95 -21.76
N ILE A 133 7.14 17.70 -21.93
CA ILE A 133 7.17 16.72 -20.85
C ILE A 133 8.47 16.86 -20.07
N VAL A 134 8.38 17.32 -18.83
CA VAL A 134 9.52 17.36 -17.90
C VAL A 134 9.34 16.26 -16.86
N MET A 135 10.21 15.24 -16.91
CA MET A 135 10.22 14.17 -15.92
C MET A 135 11.20 14.50 -14.80
N VAL A 136 10.68 14.80 -13.61
CA VAL A 136 11.51 14.91 -12.40
C VAL A 136 11.52 13.55 -11.72
N ALA A 137 12.60 12.80 -11.90
CA ALA A 137 12.85 11.58 -11.15
C ALA A 137 13.64 11.90 -9.89
N ILE A 138 13.27 11.28 -8.76
CA ILE A 138 14.14 11.26 -7.59
C ILE A 138 15.35 10.38 -7.93
N HIS A 139 16.45 11.01 -8.32
CA HIS A 139 17.74 10.33 -8.39
C HIS A 139 18.14 9.97 -6.96
N SER A 140 18.14 8.68 -6.61
CA SER A 140 18.48 8.25 -5.26
C SER A 140 19.97 8.45 -5.00
N VAL A 141 20.37 9.66 -4.61
CA VAL A 141 21.69 9.91 -4.03
C VAL A 141 21.81 9.06 -2.78
N ARG A 142 22.81 8.18 -2.77
CA ARG A 142 23.18 7.30 -1.66
C ARG A 142 23.26 8.13 -0.37
N ARG A 143 22.39 7.85 0.61
CA ARG A 143 22.37 8.53 1.92
C ARG A 143 23.74 8.40 2.60
N ARG A 144 24.53 9.47 2.68
CA ARG A 144 25.61 9.62 3.67
C ARG A 144 25.04 10.30 4.91
N HIS A 145 25.28 9.65 6.05
CA HIS A 145 25.30 10.20 7.42
C HIS A 145 24.12 11.08 7.85
N LEU A 146 23.13 10.44 8.50
CA LEU A 146 22.25 11.10 9.46
C LEU A 146 22.46 10.43 10.84
N PRO A 147 22.64 11.22 11.93
CA PRO A 147 22.90 10.70 13.26
C PRO A 147 21.72 9.87 13.81
N THR A 148 22.07 8.91 14.67
CA THR A 148 21.25 7.79 15.14
C THR A 148 19.97 8.19 15.90
N SER A 149 19.80 9.46 16.25
CA SER A 149 18.67 10.00 17.02
C SER A 149 17.41 10.33 16.20
N ALA A 150 17.48 10.38 14.87
CA ALA A 150 16.34 10.72 14.00
C ALA A 150 15.60 9.48 13.41
N LYS A 151 15.82 8.28 13.95
CA LYS A 151 15.12 7.06 13.49
C LYS A 151 13.70 6.88 14.05
N ARG A 152 13.20 7.83 14.86
CA ARG A 152 11.79 7.95 15.24
C ARG A 152 11.04 8.81 14.21
N LEU A 153 10.61 8.20 13.11
CA LEU A 153 9.55 8.76 12.26
C LEU A 153 8.79 7.55 11.69
N LEU A 154 7.79 7.04 12.43
CA LEU A 154 6.38 7.44 12.25
C LEU A 154 6.04 7.51 10.75
N PHE A 155 5.68 6.37 10.17
CA PHE A 155 4.74 6.36 9.04
C PHE A 155 3.36 6.64 9.63
N CYS A 156 3.13 7.92 9.96
CA CYS A 156 1.85 8.43 10.40
C CYS A 156 1.06 8.89 9.17
N VAL A 157 -0.18 8.43 9.12
CA VAL A 157 -1.19 8.61 8.10
C VAL A 157 -1.29 10.09 7.67
N SER A 158 -1.02 10.36 6.40
CA SER A 158 -1.53 11.56 5.74
C SER A 158 -3.05 11.40 5.57
N SER A 159 -3.80 12.14 6.40
CA SER A 159 -5.25 12.35 6.38
C SER A 159 -6.15 11.24 6.98
N ILE A 160 -6.35 11.34 8.30
CA ILE A 160 -7.31 10.55 9.11
C ILE A 160 -8.79 10.78 8.71
N SER A 161 -9.11 11.84 7.96
CA SER A 161 -10.49 12.19 7.62
C SER A 161 -11.13 11.29 6.56
N GLN A 162 -10.35 10.51 5.81
CA GLN A 162 -10.89 9.53 4.85
C GLN A 162 -11.02 8.11 5.41
N LEU A 163 -10.21 7.73 6.40
CA LEU A 163 -10.25 6.38 6.98
C LEU A 163 -11.41 6.17 7.97
N ARG A 164 -11.89 7.23 8.64
CA ARG A 164 -13.08 7.14 9.52
C ARG A 164 -14.35 6.73 8.77
N ARG A 165 -14.45 6.94 7.45
CA ARG A 165 -15.59 6.47 6.64
C ARG A 165 -15.53 4.97 6.30
N LEU A 166 -14.37 4.32 6.41
CA LEU A 166 -14.19 2.91 6.05
C LEU A 166 -14.24 1.97 7.26
N ALA A 167 -14.22 2.51 8.48
CA ALA A 167 -14.12 1.75 9.73
C ALA A 167 -15.44 1.58 10.50
N ASN A 168 -16.56 2.16 10.03
CA ASN A 168 -17.88 1.89 10.62
C ASN A 168 -18.55 0.69 9.93
N PRO A 169 -19.16 -0.25 10.69
CA PRO A 169 -19.86 -1.38 10.12
C PRO A 169 -21.16 -0.90 9.44
N LEU A 170 -21.23 -1.03 8.11
CA LEU A 170 -22.43 -0.78 7.32
C LEU A 170 -23.44 -1.93 7.49
N SER A 171 -23.95 -2.11 8.71
CA SER A 171 -25.15 -2.89 9.00
C SER A 171 -26.42 -2.04 9.06
N GLU A 172 -26.32 -0.70 9.02
CA GLU A 172 -27.48 0.19 9.21
C GLU A 172 -28.00 0.89 7.94
N ILE A 173 -27.35 0.75 6.77
CA ILE A 173 -27.81 1.40 5.52
C ILE A 173 -28.72 0.48 4.66
N PHE A 174 -28.97 -0.77 5.08
CA PHE A 174 -29.86 -1.69 4.37
C PHE A 174 -31.31 -1.74 4.89
N GLN A 175 -31.71 -0.87 5.84
CA GLN A 175 -33.08 -0.86 6.39
C GLN A 175 -33.94 0.37 6.02
N THR A 176 -33.49 1.25 5.12
CA THR A 176 -34.26 2.46 4.76
C THR A 176 -34.48 2.63 3.26
N LEU A 177 -34.63 1.51 2.54
CA LEU A 177 -35.20 1.46 1.18
C LEU A 177 -36.01 0.16 0.98
N SER A 178 -37.06 0.01 1.80
CA SER A 178 -38.23 -0.83 1.54
C SER A 178 -39.48 -0.01 1.79
#